data_AF-A0A0F9JZP1-F1
#
_entry.id   AF-A0A0F9JZP1-F1
#
_cell.length_a   1.000
_cell.length_b   1.000
_cell.length_c   1.000
_cell.angle_alpha   90.00
_cell.angle_beta   90.00
_cell.angle_gamma   90.00
#
_symmetry.space_group_name_H-M   'P 1'
#
loop_
_entity.id
_entity.type
_entity.pdbx_description
1 polymer ?
#
loop_
_entity_poly.entity_id
_entity_poly.type
_entity_poly.pdbx_seq_one_letter_code
_entity_poly.pdbx_strand_id
1 'polypeptide(L)'
;MNFKGYKIKKKLEAISTRISSTIIPIFQYAPTLSIWRGVMSVPLVTYIIFFFQNPKMLQNDFYFLFQNHGIYFIIFGFGLFVYSLIFQLTHRKQLIRTGPYKYMRHPQYLAFILMTFGMTLIVFQTTPVVEFNPFQLSGYTVIFYTWICEVLAYIILGKIEDIALKAKYGIKFVEYKNAVSFMFPTIKLKKKDSKYKNEK
;
A
#
# COMPACT_ATOMS: atom_id res chain seq x y z
N MET A 1 36.47 9.49 -1.40
CA MET A 1 35.00 9.42 -1.59
C MET A 1 34.70 8.42 -2.71
N ASN A 2 34.09 7.27 -2.40
CA ASN A 2 34.10 6.10 -3.30
C ASN A 2 33.06 6.20 -4.43
N PHE A 3 33.52 6.46 -5.65
CA PHE A 3 32.72 6.74 -6.87
C PHE A 3 31.72 5.62 -7.20
N LYS A 4 32.06 4.36 -6.85
CA LYS A 4 31.23 3.17 -7.09
C LYS A 4 29.95 3.20 -6.24
N GLY A 5 30.05 3.66 -4.99
CA GLY A 5 28.90 3.78 -4.08
C GLY A 5 27.91 4.87 -4.50
N TYR A 6 28.40 5.98 -5.04
CA TYR A 6 27.55 7.07 -5.53
C TYR A 6 26.72 6.66 -6.77
N LYS A 7 27.33 5.92 -7.70
CA LYS A 7 26.63 5.42 -8.91
C LYS A 7 25.54 4.41 -8.56
N ILE A 8 25.78 3.54 -7.58
CA ILE A 8 24.80 2.58 -7.07
C ILE A 8 23.63 3.30 -6.38
N LYS A 9 23.90 4.33 -5.56
CA LYS A 9 22.87 5.13 -4.89
C LYS A 9 21.92 5.81 -5.87
N LYS A 10 22.45 6.50 -6.89
CA LYS A 10 21.61 7.14 -7.94
C LYS A 10 20.76 6.12 -8.69
N LYS A 11 21.32 4.93 -8.96
CA LYS A 11 20.60 3.86 -9.66
C LYS A 11 19.42 3.34 -8.81
N LEU A 12 19.61 3.17 -7.50
CA LEU A 12 18.55 2.74 -6.58
C LEU A 12 17.45 3.80 -6.39
N GLU A 13 17.81 5.09 -6.30
CA GLU A 13 16.82 6.17 -6.24
C GLU A 13 15.97 6.24 -7.51
N ALA A 14 16.60 6.15 -8.68
CA ALA A 14 15.90 6.13 -9.96
C ALA A 14 15.01 4.89 -10.13
N ILE A 15 15.47 3.72 -9.65
CA ILE A 15 14.68 2.48 -9.66
C ILE A 15 13.48 2.61 -8.71
N SER A 16 13.65 3.11 -7.48
CA SER A 16 12.56 3.28 -6.51
C SER A 16 11.47 4.24 -7.04
N THR A 17 11.87 5.39 -7.58
CA THR A 17 10.91 6.36 -8.14
C THR A 17 10.23 5.88 -9.41
N ARG A 18 10.92 5.14 -10.29
CA ARG A 18 10.31 4.52 -11.47
C ARG A 18 9.39 3.37 -11.11
N ILE A 19 9.78 2.54 -10.14
CA ILE A 19 8.95 1.42 -9.67
C ILE A 19 7.66 1.95 -9.05
N SER A 20 7.72 2.92 -8.12
CA SER A 20 6.49 3.40 -7.47
C SER A 20 5.53 4.09 -8.45
N SER A 21 6.06 4.85 -9.42
CA SER A 21 5.22 5.57 -10.38
C SER A 21 4.67 4.70 -11.50
N THR A 22 5.39 3.66 -11.93
CA THR A 22 4.97 2.80 -13.05
C THR A 22 4.30 1.51 -12.61
N ILE A 23 4.73 0.88 -11.52
CA ILE A 23 4.20 -0.45 -11.12
C ILE A 23 2.86 -0.32 -10.39
N ILE A 24 2.69 0.72 -9.56
CA ILE A 24 1.46 0.88 -8.76
C ILE A 24 0.21 0.99 -9.64
N PRO A 25 0.15 1.81 -10.71
CA PRO A 25 -1.04 1.89 -11.56
C PRO A 25 -1.29 0.65 -12.43
N ILE A 26 -0.23 -0.07 -12.80
CA ILE A 26 -0.31 -1.25 -13.67
C ILE A 26 -0.79 -2.48 -12.88
N PHE A 27 -0.36 -2.61 -11.63
CA PHE A 27 -0.74 -3.71 -10.74
C PHE A 27 -1.92 -3.37 -9.81
N GLN A 28 -2.40 -2.12 -9.79
CA GLN A 28 -3.66 -1.80 -9.14
C GLN A 28 -4.80 -2.37 -9.97
N TYR A 29 -5.22 -3.55 -9.55
CA TYR A 29 -6.50 -4.11 -9.92
C TYR A 29 -7.59 -3.25 -9.29
N ALA A 30 -8.37 -2.57 -10.14
CA ALA A 30 -9.53 -1.87 -9.67
C ALA A 30 -10.60 -2.92 -9.34
N PRO A 31 -11.25 -2.82 -8.18
CA PRO A 31 -12.45 -3.58 -7.94
C PRO A 31 -13.53 -3.05 -8.89
N THR A 32 -13.73 -3.73 -10.01
CA THR A 32 -14.90 -3.60 -10.87
C THR A 32 -16.12 -4.04 -10.07
N LEU A 33 -16.74 -3.07 -9.43
CA LEU A 33 -18.09 -3.14 -8.93
C LEU A 33 -19.04 -2.87 -10.12
N SER A 34 -20.35 -2.92 -9.92
CA SER A 34 -21.37 -2.80 -10.98
C SER A 34 -21.49 -4.02 -11.90
N ILE A 35 -20.93 -4.01 -13.12
CA ILE A 35 -21.32 -4.96 -14.18
C ILE A 35 -20.80 -6.37 -13.91
N TRP A 36 -19.66 -6.48 -13.22
CA TRP A 36 -18.90 -7.73 -13.09
C TRP A 36 -18.91 -8.32 -11.67
N ARG A 37 -19.79 -7.82 -10.78
CA ARG A 37 -20.06 -8.36 -9.43
C ARG A 37 -18.91 -9.18 -8.83
N GLY A 38 -17.79 -8.53 -8.49
CA GLY A 38 -16.75 -9.21 -7.70
C GLY A 38 -15.35 -9.24 -8.30
N VAL A 39 -15.02 -8.35 -9.22
CA VAL A 39 -13.74 -8.44 -9.92
C VAL A 39 -12.73 -7.46 -9.37
N MET A 40 -11.74 -7.95 -8.63
CA MET A 40 -10.41 -7.33 -8.48
C MET A 40 -9.46 -7.81 -9.59
N SER A 41 -9.87 -7.79 -10.85
CA SER A 41 -9.05 -8.35 -11.95
C SER A 41 -9.06 -7.54 -13.25
N VAL A 42 -9.76 -6.41 -13.29
CA VAL A 42 -9.69 -5.48 -14.43
C VAL A 42 -8.62 -4.43 -14.11
N PRO A 43 -7.53 -4.33 -14.90
CA PRO A 43 -6.60 -3.23 -14.79
C PRO A 43 -7.32 -1.90 -14.70
N LEU A 44 -6.86 -0.98 -13.86
CA LEU A 44 -7.52 0.33 -13.69
C LEU A 44 -7.80 1.03 -15.05
N VAL A 45 -6.89 0.86 -16.01
CA VAL A 45 -7.02 1.40 -17.37
C VAL A 45 -8.26 0.87 -18.09
N THR A 46 -8.52 -0.44 -18.03
CA THR A 46 -9.68 -1.03 -18.70
C THR A 46 -10.98 -0.65 -18.00
N TYR A 47 -10.98 -0.51 -16.66
CA TYR A 47 -12.11 0.05 -15.92
C TYR A 47 -12.43 1.48 -16.40
N ILE A 48 -11.42 2.34 -16.53
CA ILE A 48 -11.60 3.73 -16.99
C ILE A 48 -12.20 3.77 -18.41
N ILE A 49 -11.75 2.89 -19.31
CA ILE A 49 -12.30 2.80 -20.66
C ILE A 49 -13.81 2.44 -20.62
N PHE A 50 -14.19 1.43 -19.82
CA PHE A 50 -15.59 1.04 -19.68
C PHE A 50 -16.45 2.12 -19.00
N PHE A 51 -15.88 2.85 -18.05
CA PHE A 51 -16.55 3.97 -17.39
C PHE A 51 -16.97 5.05 -18.40
N PHE A 52 -16.10 5.44 -19.33
CA PHE A 52 -16.44 6.43 -20.36
C PHE A 52 -17.50 5.93 -21.34
N GLN A 53 -17.61 4.62 -21.55
CA GLN A 53 -18.66 4.02 -22.37
C GLN A 53 -20.00 3.93 -21.64
N ASN A 54 -20.00 3.77 -20.31
CA ASN A 54 -21.20 3.58 -19.50
C ASN A 54 -21.14 4.39 -18.18
N PRO A 55 -21.47 5.69 -18.21
CA PRO A 55 -21.38 6.54 -17.01
C PRO A 55 -22.26 6.09 -15.83
N LYS A 56 -23.37 5.39 -16.13
CA LYS A 56 -24.26 4.79 -15.11
C LYS A 56 -23.57 3.74 -14.24
N MET A 57 -22.44 3.18 -14.69
CA MET A 57 -21.64 2.22 -13.94
C MET A 57 -21.21 2.79 -12.59
N LEU A 58 -20.82 4.08 -12.56
CA LEU A 58 -20.36 4.74 -11.33
C LEU A 58 -21.49 4.90 -10.30
N GLN A 59 -22.73 5.16 -10.73
CA GLN A 59 -23.87 5.21 -9.82
C GLN A 59 -24.14 3.84 -9.18
N ASN A 60 -24.07 2.78 -9.99
CA ASN A 60 -24.23 1.40 -9.50
C ASN A 60 -23.09 0.99 -8.56
N ASP A 61 -21.86 1.40 -8.86
CA ASP A 61 -20.68 1.17 -8.01
C ASP A 61 -20.84 1.81 -6.65
N PHE A 62 -21.24 3.09 -6.61
CA PHE A 62 -21.47 3.78 -5.35
C PHE A 62 -22.60 3.14 -4.55
N TYR A 63 -23.74 2.88 -5.20
CA TYR A 63 -24.86 2.22 -4.52
C TYR A 63 -24.44 0.89 -3.89
N PHE A 64 -23.69 0.08 -4.64
CA PHE A 64 -23.19 -1.20 -4.16
C PHE A 64 -22.13 -1.04 -3.05
N LEU A 65 -21.21 -0.08 -3.14
CA LEU A 65 -20.23 0.21 -2.09
C LEU A 65 -20.91 0.57 -0.76
N PHE A 66 -21.87 1.50 -0.80
CA PHE A 66 -22.49 2.05 0.41
C PHE A 66 -23.43 1.06 1.12
N GLN A 67 -23.85 -0.02 0.45
CA GLN A 67 -24.64 -1.07 1.08
C GLN A 67 -23.83 -2.07 1.91
N ASN A 68 -22.51 -2.12 1.72
CA ASN A 68 -21.69 -3.17 2.29
C ASN A 68 -20.75 -2.64 3.39
N HIS A 69 -20.58 -3.41 4.46
CA HIS A 69 -19.76 -3.00 5.62
C HIS A 69 -18.26 -2.83 5.32
N GLY A 70 -17.76 -3.40 4.22
CA GLY A 70 -16.37 -3.19 3.78
C GLY A 70 -16.05 -1.72 3.47
N ILE A 71 -17.08 -0.88 3.26
CA ILE A 71 -16.94 0.56 3.02
C ILE A 71 -16.23 1.29 4.16
N TYR A 72 -16.37 0.84 5.41
CA TYR A 72 -15.71 1.47 6.56
C TYR A 72 -14.19 1.36 6.46
N PHE A 73 -13.68 0.20 6.03
CA PHE A 73 -12.25 0.00 5.80
C PHE A 73 -11.75 0.82 4.62
N ILE A 74 -12.56 0.94 3.57
CA ILE A 74 -12.22 1.73 2.38
C ILE A 74 -12.14 3.22 2.73
N ILE A 75 -13.14 3.77 3.41
CA ILE A 75 -13.16 5.19 3.83
C ILE A 75 -11.99 5.48 4.76
N PHE A 76 -11.76 4.62 5.76
CA PHE A 76 -10.65 4.80 6.70
C PHE A 76 -9.29 4.70 6.01
N GLY A 77 -9.09 3.70 5.15
CA GLY A 77 -7.90 3.54 4.33
C GLY A 77 -7.69 4.74 3.40
N PHE A 78 -8.73 5.22 2.73
CA PHE A 78 -8.67 6.39 1.86
C PHE A 78 -8.30 7.67 2.63
N GLY A 79 -8.87 7.88 3.82
CA GLY A 79 -8.50 8.98 4.70
C GLY A 79 -7.02 8.93 5.09
N LEU A 80 -6.51 7.75 5.46
CA LEU A 80 -5.09 7.55 5.76
C LEU A 80 -4.19 7.77 4.54
N PHE A 81 -4.64 7.33 3.35
CA PHE A 81 -3.94 7.56 2.08
C PHE A 81 -3.81 9.05 1.77
N VAL A 82 -4.93 9.78 1.79
CA VAL A 82 -4.95 11.23 1.53
C VAL A 82 -4.08 11.97 2.54
N TYR A 83 -4.18 11.63 3.83
CA TYR A 83 -3.35 12.22 4.88
C TYR A 83 -1.86 11.98 4.64
N SER A 84 -1.48 10.75 4.27
CA SER A 84 -0.09 10.39 3.96
C SER A 84 0.42 11.11 2.71
N LEU A 85 -0.41 11.17 1.67
CA LEU A 85 -0.10 11.83 0.40
C LEU A 85 0.12 13.32 0.59
N ILE A 86 -0.75 14.02 1.32
CA ILE A 86 -0.58 15.44 1.63
C ILE A 86 0.77 15.67 2.32
N PHE A 87 1.11 14.86 3.34
CA PHE A 87 2.41 14.98 4.02
C PHE A 87 3.58 14.75 3.09
N GLN A 88 3.49 13.74 2.21
CA GLN A 88 4.52 13.43 1.22
C GLN A 88 4.71 14.57 0.22
N LEU A 89 3.62 15.14 -0.30
CA LEU A 89 3.66 16.23 -1.28
C LEU A 89 4.20 17.54 -0.67
N THR A 90 3.94 17.79 0.60
CA THR A 90 4.44 18.97 1.33
C THR A 90 5.91 18.83 1.75
N HIS A 91 6.40 17.61 2.02
CA HIS A 91 7.73 17.37 2.59
C HIS A 91 8.70 16.60 1.65
N ARG A 92 8.47 16.61 0.32
CA ARG A 92 9.14 15.76 -0.70
C ARG A 92 10.68 15.68 -0.65
N LYS A 93 11.37 16.68 -0.10
CA LYS A 93 12.85 16.78 -0.13
C LYS A 93 13.54 16.29 1.15
N GLN A 94 12.79 15.94 2.19
CA GLN A 94 13.33 15.59 3.49
C GLN A 94 12.81 14.23 3.99
N LEU A 95 13.49 13.69 5.00
CA LEU A 95 13.01 12.51 5.70
C LEU A 95 11.80 12.90 6.55
N ILE A 96 10.61 12.46 6.15
CA ILE A 96 9.35 12.77 6.81
C ILE A 96 9.26 11.98 8.11
N ARG A 97 9.10 12.68 9.24
CA ARG A 97 8.98 12.09 10.59
C ARG A 97 7.74 12.58 11.35
N THR A 98 6.89 13.36 10.68
CA THR A 98 5.73 14.03 11.24
C THR A 98 4.43 13.49 10.65
N GLY A 99 3.30 13.84 11.26
CA GLY A 99 1.99 13.37 10.85
C GLY A 99 1.87 11.83 10.95
N PRO A 100 1.40 11.13 9.89
CA PRO A 100 1.22 9.69 9.94
C PRO A 100 2.56 8.95 10.02
N TYR A 101 3.63 9.54 9.48
CA TYR A 101 4.98 9.01 9.49
C TYR A 101 5.62 9.01 10.89
N LYS A 102 5.01 9.68 11.89
CA LYS A 102 5.43 9.60 13.29
C LYS A 102 5.11 8.23 13.91
N TYR A 103 4.03 7.60 13.46
CA TYR A 103 3.50 6.36 14.07
C TYR A 103 3.93 5.11 13.31
N MET A 104 4.06 5.20 11.99
CA MET A 104 4.45 4.10 11.11
C MET A 104 5.27 4.62 9.94
N ARG A 105 6.18 3.81 9.38
CA ARG A 105 7.06 4.23 8.28
C ARG A 105 6.37 4.26 6.92
N HIS A 106 5.43 3.34 6.69
CA HIS A 106 4.71 3.25 5.42
C HIS A 106 3.19 3.33 5.60
N PRO A 107 2.66 4.50 6.03
CA PRO A 107 1.22 4.67 6.21
C PRO A 107 0.44 4.56 4.89
N GLN A 108 1.06 4.92 3.75
CA GLN A 108 0.47 4.78 2.42
C GLN A 108 0.23 3.31 2.03
N TYR A 109 1.17 2.40 2.32
CA TYR A 109 0.97 0.98 2.04
C TYR A 109 -0.06 0.36 2.99
N LEU A 110 -0.08 0.77 4.26
CA LEU A 110 -1.15 0.34 5.17
C LEU A 110 -2.52 0.81 4.67
N ALA A 111 -2.62 2.04 4.18
CA ALA A 111 -3.83 2.58 3.58
C ALA A 111 -4.30 1.73 2.40
N PHE A 112 -3.39 1.35 1.48
CA PHE A 112 -3.74 0.45 0.37
C PHE A 112 -4.22 -0.91 0.86
N ILE A 113 -3.52 -1.54 1.81
CA ILE A 113 -3.93 -2.83 2.40
C ILE A 113 -5.34 -2.73 3.01
N LEU A 114 -5.65 -1.64 3.72
CA LEU A 114 -6.97 -1.43 4.32
C LEU A 114 -8.06 -1.24 3.26
N MET A 115 -7.80 -0.43 2.24
CA MET A 115 -8.74 -0.23 1.14
C MET A 115 -8.98 -1.54 0.40
N THR A 116 -7.93 -2.26 0.00
CA THR A 116 -8.10 -3.52 -0.73
C THR A 116 -8.72 -4.60 0.15
N PHE A 117 -8.43 -4.64 1.45
CA PHE A 117 -9.15 -5.51 2.38
C PHE A 117 -10.66 -5.24 2.41
N GLY A 118 -11.06 -3.96 2.54
CA GLY A 118 -12.48 -3.59 2.52
C GLY A 118 -13.16 -3.97 1.20
N MET A 119 -12.48 -3.76 0.07
CA MET A 119 -12.94 -4.20 -1.24
C MET A 119 -13.08 -5.72 -1.33
N THR A 120 -12.10 -6.48 -0.82
CA THR A 120 -12.13 -7.95 -0.76
C THR A 120 -13.33 -8.45 0.04
N LEU A 121 -13.65 -7.82 1.18
CA LEU A 121 -14.83 -8.16 1.97
C LEU A 121 -16.14 -7.96 1.21
N ILE A 122 -16.26 -6.87 0.46
CA ILE A 122 -17.43 -6.59 -0.39
C ILE A 122 -17.55 -7.66 -1.49
N VAL A 123 -16.44 -7.98 -2.13
CA VAL A 123 -16.38 -8.96 -3.22
C VAL A 123 -16.70 -10.39 -2.72
N PHE A 124 -16.36 -10.74 -1.49
CA PHE A 124 -16.75 -12.02 -0.89
C PHE A 124 -18.27 -12.22 -0.79
N GLN A 125 -19.05 -11.14 -0.83
CA GLN A 125 -20.52 -11.20 -0.81
C GLN A 125 -21.10 -11.35 -2.22
N THR A 126 -20.25 -11.45 -3.25
CA THR A 126 -20.64 -11.57 -4.66
C THR A 126 -20.11 -12.86 -5.27
N THR A 127 -20.78 -13.33 -6.31
CA THR A 127 -20.34 -14.48 -7.11
C THR A 127 -19.20 -14.05 -8.04
N PRO A 128 -17.96 -14.53 -7.85
CA PRO A 128 -16.84 -14.19 -8.73
C PRO A 128 -17.12 -14.60 -10.17
N VAL A 129 -16.95 -13.67 -11.12
CA VAL A 129 -17.38 -13.85 -12.51
C VAL A 129 -16.30 -14.49 -13.41
N VAL A 130 -15.05 -14.69 -12.95
CA VAL A 130 -13.96 -15.08 -13.86
C VAL A 130 -13.42 -16.50 -13.63
N GLU A 131 -13.53 -17.30 -14.69
CA GLU A 131 -12.97 -18.63 -14.94
C GLU A 131 -11.43 -18.66 -15.09
N PHE A 132 -10.71 -17.63 -14.64
CA PHE A 132 -9.23 -17.67 -14.64
C PHE A 132 -8.76 -18.52 -13.46
N ASN A 133 -9.00 -19.81 -13.60
CA ASN A 133 -8.86 -20.80 -12.55
C ASN A 133 -7.98 -21.95 -13.06
N PRO A 134 -6.69 -21.70 -13.31
CA PRO A 134 -5.77 -22.74 -13.77
C PRO A 134 -5.68 -23.92 -12.78
N PHE A 135 -6.12 -23.74 -11.54
CA PHE A 135 -6.03 -24.71 -10.45
C PHE A 135 -7.39 -25.24 -9.97
N GLN A 136 -8.50 -24.96 -10.66
CA GLN A 136 -9.86 -25.39 -10.29
C GLN A 136 -10.28 -25.06 -8.83
N LEU A 137 -9.78 -23.96 -8.26
CA LEU A 137 -10.09 -23.45 -6.93
C LEU A 137 -11.47 -22.76 -6.88
N SER A 138 -12.09 -22.70 -5.70
CA SER A 138 -13.30 -21.86 -5.54
C SER A 138 -12.96 -20.39 -5.80
N GLY A 139 -13.86 -19.61 -6.41
CA GLY A 139 -13.55 -18.22 -6.74
C GLY A 139 -13.27 -17.35 -5.51
N TYR A 140 -13.88 -17.67 -4.36
CA TYR A 140 -13.55 -17.04 -3.07
C TYR A 140 -12.10 -17.33 -2.64
N THR A 141 -11.62 -18.56 -2.84
CA THR A 141 -10.23 -18.94 -2.57
C THR A 141 -9.25 -18.14 -3.43
N VAL A 142 -9.58 -17.95 -4.72
CA VAL A 142 -8.77 -17.13 -5.64
C VAL A 142 -8.70 -15.68 -5.16
N ILE A 143 -9.84 -15.08 -4.80
CA ILE A 143 -9.92 -13.71 -4.27
C ILE A 143 -9.05 -13.56 -3.01
N PHE A 144 -9.16 -14.51 -2.07
CA PHE A 144 -8.38 -14.50 -0.85
C PHE A 144 -6.88 -14.55 -1.12
N TYR A 145 -6.42 -15.50 -1.94
CA TYR A 145 -5.00 -15.63 -2.24
C TYR A 145 -4.45 -14.46 -3.04
N THR A 146 -5.24 -13.89 -3.97
CA THR A 146 -4.85 -12.66 -4.67
C THR A 146 -4.61 -11.52 -3.68
N TRP A 147 -5.51 -11.33 -2.70
CA TRP A 147 -5.31 -10.30 -1.67
C TRP A 147 -4.07 -10.58 -0.80
N ILE A 148 -3.82 -11.83 -0.41
CA ILE A 148 -2.59 -12.19 0.33
C ILE A 148 -1.33 -11.88 -0.48
N CYS A 149 -1.32 -12.21 -1.78
CA CYS A 149 -0.22 -11.87 -2.68
C CYS A 149 -0.01 -10.36 -2.78
N GLU A 150 -1.10 -9.58 -2.84
CA GLU A 150 -1.06 -8.12 -2.86
C GLU A 150 -0.44 -7.54 -1.57
N VAL A 151 -0.87 -8.04 -0.40
CA VAL A 151 -0.31 -7.64 0.91
C VAL A 151 1.20 -7.94 0.96
N LEU A 152 1.62 -9.11 0.52
CA LEU A 152 3.04 -9.47 0.45
C LEU A 152 3.82 -8.55 -0.49
N ALA A 153 3.25 -8.21 -1.65
CA ALA A 153 3.85 -7.27 -2.59
C ALA A 153 4.05 -5.89 -1.95
N TYR A 154 3.07 -5.35 -1.22
CA TYR A 154 3.22 -4.09 -0.48
C TYR A 154 4.28 -4.16 0.61
N ILE A 155 4.38 -5.28 1.34
CA ILE A 155 5.43 -5.48 2.36
C ILE A 155 6.82 -5.48 1.71
N ILE A 156 6.98 -6.19 0.59
CA ILE A 156 8.23 -6.22 -0.18
C ILE A 156 8.59 -4.82 -0.67
N LEU A 157 7.62 -4.10 -1.24
CA LEU A 157 7.81 -2.74 -1.72
C LEU A 157 8.23 -1.78 -0.60
N GLY A 158 7.60 -1.87 0.57
CA GLY A 158 8.01 -1.12 1.76
C GLY A 158 9.43 -1.44 2.21
N LYS A 159 9.86 -2.72 2.16
CA LYS A 159 11.25 -3.08 2.46
C LYS A 159 12.24 -2.52 1.45
N ILE A 160 11.91 -2.52 0.16
CA ILE A 160 12.72 -1.92 -0.90
C ILE A 160 12.85 -0.40 -0.66
N GLU A 161 11.76 0.26 -0.27
CA GLU A 161 11.76 1.68 0.06
C GLU A 161 12.61 1.97 1.32
N ASP A 162 12.51 1.17 2.38
CA ASP A 162 13.38 1.25 3.57
C ASP A 162 14.87 1.18 3.18
N ILE A 163 15.24 0.31 2.24
CA ILE A 163 16.62 0.18 1.73
C ILE A 163 17.03 1.45 0.98
N ALA A 164 16.17 1.99 0.11
CA ALA A 164 16.43 3.23 -0.62
C ALA A 164 16.58 4.43 0.34
N LEU A 165 15.71 4.55 1.35
CA LEU A 165 15.77 5.59 2.36
C LEU A 165 17.03 5.49 3.23
N LYS A 166 17.45 4.28 3.60
CA LYS A 166 18.73 4.05 4.30
C LYS A 166 19.92 4.51 3.44
N ALA A 167 19.90 4.22 2.14
CA ALA A 167 20.96 4.63 1.22
C ALA A 167 21.04 6.16 1.07
N LYS A 168 19.88 6.84 1.08
CA LYS A 168 19.75 8.29 0.93
C LYS A 168 20.08 9.07 2.21
N TYR A 169 19.50 8.70 3.35
CA TYR A 169 19.56 9.47 4.59
C TYR A 169 20.50 8.86 5.66
N GLY A 170 21.06 7.67 5.44
CA GLY A 170 22.10 7.08 6.29
C GLY A 170 21.64 6.90 7.74
N ILE A 171 22.45 7.41 8.68
CA ILE A 171 22.24 7.27 10.14
C ILE A 171 20.90 7.86 10.57
N LYS A 172 20.49 9.01 10.01
CA LYS A 172 19.19 9.64 10.30
C LYS A 172 18.04 8.68 10.02
N PHE A 173 18.12 7.86 8.97
CA PHE A 173 17.07 6.88 8.71
C PHE A 173 17.11 5.71 9.70
N VAL A 174 18.29 5.27 10.12
CA VAL A 174 18.44 4.18 11.10
C VAL A 174 17.82 4.57 12.45
N GLU A 175 18.07 5.78 12.92
CA GLU A 175 17.44 6.32 14.14
C GLU A 175 15.91 6.35 14.03
N TYR A 176 15.40 6.84 12.89
CA TYR A 176 13.97 6.88 12.61
C TYR A 176 13.35 5.48 12.56
N LYS A 177 14.02 4.53 11.91
CA LYS A 177 13.63 3.11 11.83
C LYS A 177 13.56 2.46 13.21
N ASN A 178 14.48 2.79 14.10
CA ASN A 178 14.50 2.28 15.45
C ASN A 178 13.40 2.90 16.32
N ALA A 179 13.00 4.15 16.05
CA ALA A 179 11.92 4.83 16.76
C ALA A 179 10.52 4.37 16.30
N VAL A 180 10.29 4.26 15.00
CA VAL A 180 8.94 4.08 14.42
C VAL A 180 8.71 2.63 13.95
N SER A 181 7.46 2.18 13.93
CA SER A 181 7.09 0.83 13.47
C SER A 181 6.95 0.77 11.94
N PHE A 182 6.97 -0.42 11.34
CA PHE A 182 7.00 -0.57 9.88
C PHE A 182 5.68 -0.12 9.22
N MET A 183 4.58 -0.85 9.49
CA MET A 183 3.24 -0.56 8.94
C MET A 183 2.20 -0.49 10.06
N PHE A 184 2.17 -1.46 10.98
CA PHE A 184 1.26 -1.41 12.11
C PHE A 184 1.82 -0.57 13.26
N PRO A 185 1.01 0.27 13.91
CA PRO A 185 1.42 1.05 15.06
C PRO A 185 1.58 0.11 16.26
N THR A 186 2.72 -0.55 16.38
CA THR A 186 3.05 -1.29 17.59
C THR A 186 3.50 -0.31 18.66
N ILE A 187 2.84 -0.32 19.81
CA ILE A 187 3.28 0.41 21.00
C ILE A 187 4.61 -0.23 21.42
N LYS A 188 5.72 0.42 21.09
CA LYS A 188 7.02 0.02 21.62
C LYS A 188 7.02 0.32 23.11
N LEU A 189 6.77 -0.70 23.93
CA LEU A 189 7.07 -0.67 25.35
C LEU A 189 8.54 -0.24 25.47
N LYS A 190 8.75 0.91 26.13
CA LYS A 190 10.05 1.52 26.36
C LYS A 190 10.98 0.43 26.92
N LYS A 191 11.93 -0.05 26.11
CA LYS A 191 12.96 -0.96 26.61
C LYS A 191 13.76 -0.11 27.60
N LYS A 192 13.63 -0.40 28.89
CA LYS A 192 14.38 0.28 29.95
C LYS A 192 15.84 -0.06 29.68
N ASP A 193 16.60 0.92 29.21
CA ASP A 193 18.05 0.79 29.04
C ASP A 193 18.68 0.58 30.41
N SER A 194 18.80 -0.69 30.80
CA SER A 194 19.59 -1.07 31.96
C SER A 194 21.03 -1.31 31.52
N LYS A 195 21.92 -0.48 32.09
CA LYS A 195 23.38 -0.65 32.19
C LYS A 195 24.22 -0.27 30.96
N TYR A 196 24.47 1.03 30.82
CA TYR A 196 25.85 1.51 30.83
C TYR A 196 26.03 2.37 32.09
N LYS A 197 26.51 1.73 33.15
CA LYS A 197 26.96 2.41 34.37
C LYS A 197 28.25 1.72 34.78
N ASN A 198 29.37 2.42 34.52
CA ASN A 198 30.70 2.31 35.13
C ASN A 198 31.41 0.95 34.95
N GLU A 199 32.65 0.87 34.49
CA GLU A 199 33.91 1.27 35.15
C GLU A 199 34.91 1.64 34.01
N LYS A 200 35.51 2.84 33.95
CA LYS A 200 36.68 3.33 34.70
C LYS A 200 37.83 2.33 34.79
#